data_AF-A0A355URH7-F1
#
_entry.id   AF-A0A355URH7-F1
#
_cell.length_a   1.000
_cell.length_b   1.000
_cell.length_c   1.000
_cell.angle_alpha   90.00
_cell.angle_beta   90.00
_cell.angle_gamma   90.00
#
_symmetry.space_group_name_H-M   'P 1'
#
loop_
_entity.id
_entity.type
_entity.pdbx_description
1 polymer ?
#
loop_
_entity_poly.entity_id
_entity_poly.type
_entity_poly.pdbx_seq_one_letter_code
_entity_poly.pdbx_strand_id
1 'polypeptide(L)' 'MRIGIVALSCPNGGMLHYTSQLANALAEKAEVHLFTPWKPELEKYLDARVKLQPTLPLSLP' A
#
# COMPACT_ATOMS: atom_id res chain seq x y z
N MET A 1 -7.64 -4.65 15.51
CA MET A 1 -8.18 -5.04 14.18
C MET A 1 -7.06 -4.91 13.16
N ARG A 2 -6.94 -5.87 12.23
CA ARG A 2 -5.92 -5.86 11.16
C ARG A 2 -6.60 -5.69 9.82
N ILE A 3 -6.05 -4.86 8.95
CA ILE A 3 -6.55 -4.62 7.59
C ILE A 3 -5.43 -4.87 6.59
N GLY A 4 -5.68 -5.75 5.62
CA GLY A 4 -4.83 -5.93 4.45
C GLY A 4 -5.38 -5.14 3.26
N ILE A 5 -4.58 -4.26 2.68
CA ILE A 5 -4.90 -3.55 1.44
C ILE A 5 -4.06 -4.17 0.34
N VAL A 6 -4.70 -4.68 -0.71
CA VAL A 6 -4.00 -5.26 -1.86
C VAL A 6 -4.16 -4.32 -3.06
N ALA A 7 -3.06 -3.73 -3.50
CA ALA A 7 -2.98 -2.84 -4.65
C ALA A 7 -2.10 -3.49 -5.73
N LEU A 8 -2.72 -4.30 -6.60
CA LEU A 8 -2.02 -5.07 -7.63
C LEU A 8 -1.44 -4.21 -8.75
N SER A 9 -2.03 -3.05 -9.01
CA SER A 9 -1.50 -2.08 -9.95
C SER A 9 -1.74 -0.65 -9.44
N CYS A 10 -0.64 0.10 -9.32
CA CYS A 10 -0.67 1.55 -9.11
C CYS A 10 0.01 2.22 -10.30
N PRO A 11 -0.57 2.16 -11.51
CA PRO A 11 0.16 2.47 -12.75
C PRO A 11 0.57 3.94 -12.87
N ASN A 12 -0.10 4.84 -12.15
CA ASN A 12 0.14 6.28 -12.21
C ASN A 12 0.13 6.91 -10.80
N GLY A 13 0.57 8.18 -10.74
CA GLY A 13 0.64 8.96 -9.51
C GLY A 13 -0.71 9.12 -8.80
N GLY A 14 -1.82 9.18 -9.53
CA GLY A 14 -3.17 9.29 -8.95
C GLY A 14 -3.55 8.08 -8.10
N MET A 15 -3.35 6.87 -8.63
CA MET A 15 -3.62 5.62 -7.90
C MET A 15 -2.68 5.43 -6.71
N LEU A 16 -1.41 5.84 -6.85
CA LEU A 16 -0.45 5.87 -5.75
C LEU A 16 -0.96 6.76 -4.60
N HIS A 17 -1.39 7.98 -4.94
CA HIS A 17 -1.85 8.94 -3.95
C HIS A 17 -3.11 8.46 -3.22
N TYR A 18 -4.12 7.98 -3.96
CA TYR A 18 -5.34 7.44 -3.37
C TYR A 18 -5.06 6.26 -2.43
N THR A 19 -4.22 5.30 -2.87
CA THR A 19 -3.88 4.13 -2.07
C THR A 19 -3.17 4.52 -0.77
N SER A 20 -2.26 5.48 -0.84
CA SER A 20 -1.57 6.00 0.35
C SER A 20 -2.51 6.72 1.32
N GLN A 21 -3.43 7.55 0.82
CA GLN A 21 -4.42 8.24 1.66
C GLN A 21 -5.35 7.25 2.37
N LEU A 22 -5.84 6.23 1.66
CA LEU A 22 -6.68 5.20 2.25
C LEU A 22 -5.92 4.40 3.31
N ALA A 23 -4.69 3.98 3.02
CA ALA A 23 -3.85 3.25 3.98
C ALA A 23 -3.60 4.07 5.25
N ASN A 24 -3.27 5.36 5.11
CA ASN A 24 -3.02 6.25 6.24
C ASN A 24 -4.28 6.48 7.09
N ALA A 25 -5.42 6.73 6.45
CA ALA A 25 -6.68 6.94 7.18
C ALA A 25 -7.09 5.69 7.99
N LEU A 26 -6.83 4.50 7.45
CA LEU A 26 -7.10 3.25 8.16
C LEU A 26 -6.08 2.96 9.27
N ALA A 27 -4.84 3.42 9.11
CA ALA A 27 -3.77 3.26 10.10
C ALA A 27 -4.02 4.03 11.41
N GLU A 28 -4.94 5.00 11.42
CA GLU A 28 -5.39 5.66 12.65
C GLU A 28 -6.18 4.73 13.59
N LYS A 29 -6.81 3.69 13.05
CA LYS A 29 -7.76 2.84 13.79
C LYS A 29 -7.38 1.35 13.77
N ALA A 30 -6.48 0.95 12.90
CA ALA A 30 -6.10 -0.44 12.71
C ALA A 30 -4.62 -0.59 12.34
N GLU A 31 -4.10 -1.79 12.55
CA GLU A 31 -2.82 -2.19 11.96
C GLU A 31 -3.03 -2.47 10.47
N VAL A 32 -2.39 -1.67 9.60
CA VAL A 32 -2.55 -1.74 8.15
C VAL A 32 -1.32 -2.38 7.50
N HIS A 33 -1.58 -3.38 6.67
CA HIS A 33 -0.58 -4.01 5.81
C HIS A 33 -0.92 -3.69 4.35
N LEU A 34 0.02 -3.06 3.65
CA LEU A 34 -0.17 -2.67 2.26
C LEU A 34 0.64 -3.59 1.33
N PHE A 35 -0.07 -4.37 0.53
CA PHE A 35 0.46 -5.32 -0.43
C PHE A 35 0.44 -4.70 -1.82
N THR A 36 1.61 -4.35 -2.36
CA THR A 36 1.72 -3.71 -3.69
C THR A 36 3.05 -4.10 -4.34
N PRO A 37 3.14 -4.14 -5.68
CA PRO A 37 4.43 -4.19 -6.36
C PRO A 37 5.36 -3.09 -5.84
N TRP A 38 6.66 -3.38 -5.77
CA TRP A 38 7.64 -2.42 -5.24
C TRP A 38 7.56 -1.08 -5.99
N LYS A 39 7.24 -0.03 -5.26
CA LYS A 39 7.18 1.35 -5.75
C LYS A 39 7.78 2.31 -4.71
N PRO A 40 9.03 2.76 -4.89
CA PRO A 40 9.72 3.59 -3.90
C PRO A 40 9.05 4.96 -3.71
N GLU A 41 8.31 5.45 -4.71
CA GLU A 41 7.54 6.69 -4.62
C GLU A 41 6.44 6.61 -3.55
N LEU A 42 5.89 5.41 -3.31
CA LEU A 42 4.80 5.22 -2.38
C LEU A 42 5.25 5.41 -0.92
N GLU A 43 6.49 5.04 -0.60
CA GLU A 43 7.05 5.15 0.75
C GLU A 43 7.02 6.58 1.30
N LYS A 44 7.13 7.58 0.41
CA LYS A 44 7.08 9.00 0.77
C LYS A 44 5.71 9.46 1.25
N TYR A 45 4.65 8.73 0.89
CA TYR A 45 3.28 9.08 1.22
C TYR A 45 2.71 8.25 2.36
N LEU A 46 3.40 7.18 2.78
CA LEU A 46 2.92 6.29 3.83
C LEU A 46 3.30 6.79 5.21
N ASP A 47 2.33 6.76 6.12
CA ASP A 47 2.57 6.93 7.54
C ASP A 47 3.43 5.77 8.08
N ALA A 48 4.28 6.03 9.06
CA ALA A 48 5.17 5.03 9.67
C ALA A 48 4.42 3.81 10.26
N ARG A 49 3.13 3.94 10.53
CA ARG A 49 2.25 2.86 11.02
C ARG A 49 1.82 1.89 9.92
N VAL A 50 1.92 2.28 8.64
CA VAL A 50 1.57 1.41 7.52
C VAL A 50 2.73 0.47 7.24
N LYS A 51 2.49 -0.84 7.35
CA LYS A 51 3.48 -1.86 7.02
C LYS A 51 3.42 -2.15 5.52
N LEU A 52 4.34 -1.57 4.77
CA LEU A 52 4.51 -1.89 3.36
C LEU A 52 5.07 -3.31 3.21
N GLN A 53 4.34 -4.15 2.47
CA GLN A 53 4.76 -5.49 2.09
C GLN A 53 4.81 -5.55 0.56
N PRO A 54 6.01 -5.55 -0.04
CA PRO A 54 6.13 -5.71 -1.48
C PRO A 54 5.50 -7.04 -1.88
N THR A 55 4.51 -7.02 -2.77
CA THR A 55 4.05 -8.27 -3.37
C THR A 55 5.15 -8.71 -4.32
N LEU A 56 5.66 -9.93 -4.14
CA LEU A 56 6.41 -10.64 -5.18
C LEU A 56 5.65 -10.46 -6.50
N PRO A 57 6.34 -10.21 -7.63
CA PRO A 57 5.67 -10.25 -8.92
C PRO A 57 4.91 -11.56 -8.97
N LEU A 58 3.59 -11.49 -9.18
CA LEU A 58 2.80 -12.67 -9.46
C LEU A 58 3.40 -13.24 -10.75
N SER A 59 4.26 -14.25 -10.61
CA SER A 59 4.64 -15.12 -11.71
C SER A 59 3.34 -15.80 -12.12
N LEU A 60 2.62 -15.16 -13.04
CA LEU A 60 1.49 -15.81 -13.68
C LEU A 60 2.08 -16.99 -14.48
N PRO A 61 1.61 -18.22 -14.25
CA PRO A 61 2.08 -19.39 -14.99
C PRO A 61 1.84 -19.24 -16.49
#